data_AF-A0A950FYJ1-F1
#
_entry.id   AF-A0A950FYJ1-F1
#
_cell.length_a   1.000
_cell.length_b   1.000
_cell.length_c   1.000
_cell.angle_alpha   90.00
_cell.angle_beta   90.00
_cell.angle_gamma   90.00
#
_symmetry.space_group_name_H-M   'P 1'
#
loop_
_entity.id
_entity.type
_entity.pdbx_description
1 polymer ?
#
loop_
_entity_poly.entity_id
_entity_poly.type
_entity_poly.pdbx_seq_one_letter_code
_entity_poly.pdbx_strand_id
1 'polypeptide(L)'
;MTFALRQEGVAFERRLTHRIVRPDSVLGGLDLQEVAIYHLGTGVRNEAQFKKVLTDLCPSFVINSGFAGAIRTLLEPGDFVVAENFSSPELLNRLETGRIFEARGNFASVSTVADPKTKMRLRSDRDILAL
;
A
#
# COMPACT_ATOMS: atom_id res chain seq x y z
N MET A 1 3.16 5.02 -7.69
CA MET A 1 2.63 4.86 -6.32
C MET A 1 1.17 4.45 -6.42
N THR A 2 0.76 3.44 -5.66
CA THR A 2 -0.65 3.04 -5.52
C THR A 2 -1.09 3.10 -4.07
N PHE A 3 -2.31 3.55 -3.84
CA PHE A 3 -2.99 3.55 -2.54
C PHE A 3 -4.36 2.87 -2.67
N ALA A 4 -4.90 2.34 -1.57
CA ALA A 4 -6.26 1.80 -1.59
C ALA A 4 -7.27 2.94 -1.63
N LEU A 5 -7.10 3.97 -0.79
CA LEU A 5 -8.01 5.11 -0.70
C LEU A 5 -7.28 6.43 -0.93
N ARG A 6 -7.96 7.41 -1.53
CA ARG A 6 -7.40 8.74 -1.80
C ARG A 6 -6.87 9.45 -0.55
N GLN A 7 -7.57 9.29 0.56
CA GLN A 7 -7.18 9.87 1.84
C GLN A 7 -5.82 9.37 2.35
N GLU A 8 -5.37 8.18 1.94
CA GLU A 8 -4.06 7.62 2.29
C GLU A 8 -2.93 8.31 1.50
N GLY A 9 -3.22 8.75 0.27
CA GLY A 9 -2.26 9.37 -0.64
C GLY A 9 -2.21 10.90 -0.57
N VAL A 10 -3.20 11.58 0.02
CA VAL A 10 -3.33 13.05 0.00
C VAL A 10 -2.09 13.79 0.50
N ALA A 11 -1.45 13.32 1.57
CA ALA A 11 -0.25 13.95 2.10
C ALA A 11 0.91 13.85 1.09
N PHE A 12 1.00 12.73 0.37
CA PHE A 12 2.00 12.51 -0.66
C PHE A 12 1.69 13.30 -1.94
N GLU A 13 0.43 13.37 -2.38
CA GLU A 13 -0.02 14.22 -3.51
C GLU A 13 0.35 15.69 -3.33
N ARG A 14 0.34 16.20 -2.09
CA ARG A 14 0.69 17.59 -1.76
C ARG A 14 2.19 17.87 -1.90
N ARG A 15 3.04 16.85 -1.89
CA ARG A 15 4.49 16.98 -2.06
C ARG A 15 4.91 17.00 -3.53
N LEU A 16 4.02 16.66 -4.45
CA LEU A 16 4.33 16.67 -5.87
C LEU A 16 4.41 18.10 -6.43
N THR A 17 5.43 18.37 -7.24
CA THR A 17 5.55 19.56 -8.07
C THR A 17 4.81 19.36 -9.40
N HIS A 18 4.40 20.46 -10.05
CA HIS A 18 3.74 20.42 -11.37
C HIS A 18 2.56 19.44 -11.48
N ARG A 19 1.73 19.38 -10.42
CA ARG A 19 0.68 18.38 -10.27
C ARG A 19 -0.43 18.51 -11.32
N ILE A 20 -0.73 17.40 -11.99
CA ILE A 20 -1.87 17.24 -12.91
C ILE A 20 -2.83 16.21 -12.31
N VAL A 21 -4.04 16.66 -11.94
CA VAL A 21 -5.09 15.80 -11.40
C VAL A 21 -5.95 15.27 -12.54
N ARG A 22 -6.13 13.95 -12.58
CA ARG A 22 -7.01 13.21 -13.50
C ARG A 22 -8.10 12.49 -12.69
N PRO A 23 -9.17 11.97 -13.33
CA PRO A 23 -10.25 11.29 -12.60
C PRO A 23 -9.78 10.17 -11.68
N ASP A 24 -8.83 9.35 -12.15
CA ASP A 24 -8.37 8.14 -11.45
C ASP A 24 -6.92 8.23 -10.96
N SER A 25 -6.24 9.35 -11.22
CA SER A 25 -4.82 9.48 -10.94
C SER A 25 -4.34 10.91 -10.74
N VAL A 26 -3.15 11.03 -10.17
CA VAL A 26 -2.42 12.28 -10.05
C VAL A 26 -1.03 12.07 -10.61
N LEU A 27 -0.62 12.94 -11.52
CA LEU A 27 0.76 12.98 -12.05
C LEU A 27 1.47 14.19 -11.45
N GLY A 28 2.78 14.10 -11.28
CA GLY A 28 3.62 15.23 -10.91
C GLY A 28 5.08 14.84 -10.77
N GLY A 29 5.91 15.78 -10.37
CA GLY A 29 7.32 15.55 -10.08
C GLY A 29 7.57 15.36 -8.59
N LEU A 30 8.51 14.50 -8.24
CA LEU A 30 9.15 14.47 -6.93
C LEU A 30 10.66 14.47 -7.16
N ASP A 31 11.33 15.55 -6.74
CA ASP A 31 12.71 15.84 -7.11
C ASP A 31 12.92 15.78 -8.64
N LEU A 32 13.76 14.87 -9.13
CA LEU A 32 14.04 14.65 -10.55
C LEU A 32 13.22 13.50 -11.17
N GLN A 33 12.25 12.96 -10.44
CA GLN A 33 11.48 11.79 -10.85
C GLN A 33 10.05 12.17 -11.20
N GLU A 34 9.56 11.65 -12.33
CA GLU A 34 8.13 11.68 -12.64
C GLU A 34 7.41 10.62 -11.81
N VAL A 35 6.34 11.03 -11.14
CA VAL A 35 5.56 10.18 -10.25
C VAL A 35 4.11 10.19 -10.65
N ALA A 36 3.55 8.99 -10.77
CA ALA A 36 2.12 8.78 -10.90
C ALA A 36 1.55 8.15 -9.63
N ILE A 37 0.44 8.70 -9.14
CA ILE A 37 -0.33 8.22 -8.01
C ILE A 37 -1.67 7.69 -8.52
N TYR A 38 -2.00 6.46 -8.16
CA TYR A 38 -3.27 5.80 -8.49
C TYR A 38 -3.97 5.27 -7.25
N HIS A 39 -5.30 5.34 -7.27
CA HIS A 39 -6.15 4.85 -6.18
C HIS A 39 -6.89 3.60 -6.65
N LEU A 40 -6.53 2.43 -6.11
CA LEU A 40 -7.04 1.14 -6.59
C LEU A 40 -8.40 0.77 -5.98
N GLY A 41 -8.77 1.39 -4.85
CA GLY A 41 -9.88 0.94 -4.02
C GLY A 41 -9.47 -0.21 -3.09
N THR A 42 -10.37 -0.58 -2.19
CA THR A 42 -10.21 -1.76 -1.33
C THR A 42 -10.80 -3.00 -2.01
N GLY A 43 -10.02 -4.10 -2.03
CA GLY A 43 -10.38 -5.34 -2.73
C GLY A 43 -9.97 -5.35 -4.21
N VAL A 44 -10.08 -6.49 -4.87
CA VAL A 44 -9.64 -6.70 -6.27
C VAL A 44 -10.64 -6.07 -7.26
N ARG A 45 -10.85 -4.75 -7.20
CA ARG A 45 -11.89 -4.08 -7.99
C ARG A 45 -11.40 -3.46 -9.30
N ASN A 46 -10.09 -3.27 -9.50
CA ASN A 46 -9.57 -2.49 -10.64
C ASN A 46 -8.33 -3.07 -11.33
N GLU A 47 -8.21 -4.40 -11.44
CA GLU A 47 -7.04 -5.03 -12.07
C GLU A 47 -6.84 -4.63 -13.54
N ALA A 48 -7.92 -4.56 -14.33
CA ALA A 48 -7.84 -4.19 -15.75
C ALA A 48 -7.37 -2.73 -15.94
N GLN A 49 -7.88 -1.81 -15.11
CA GLN A 49 -7.47 -0.42 -15.12
C GLN A 49 -6.00 -0.28 -14.70
N PHE A 50 -5.59 -1.01 -13.66
CA PHE A 50 -4.20 -1.01 -13.21
C PHE A 50 -3.25 -1.56 -14.28
N LYS A 51 -3.60 -2.68 -14.93
CA LYS A 51 -2.84 -3.21 -16.08
C LYS A 51 -2.68 -2.18 -17.19
N LYS A 52 -3.76 -1.50 -17.57
CA LYS A 52 -3.71 -0.44 -18.57
C LYS A 52 -2.72 0.67 -18.18
N VAL A 53 -2.75 1.09 -16.92
CA VAL A 53 -1.84 2.12 -16.40
C VAL A 53 -0.38 1.69 -16.46
N LEU A 54 -0.09 0.43 -16.12
CA LEU A 54 1.27 -0.10 -16.22
C LEU A 54 1.76 -0.10 -17.67
N THR A 55 0.90 -0.42 -18.63
CA THR A 55 1.23 -0.37 -20.05
C THR A 55 1.40 1.06 -20.56
N ASP A 56 0.52 1.98 -20.17
CA ASP A 56 0.54 3.36 -20.67
C ASP A 56 1.71 4.17 -20.10
N LEU A 57 2.09 3.92 -18.84
CA LEU A 57 3.14 4.68 -18.15
C LEU A 57 4.51 3.99 -18.16
N CYS A 58 4.58 2.68 -18.41
CA CYS A 58 5.81 1.89 -18.36
C CYS A 58 6.72 2.23 -17.16
N PRO A 59 6.21 2.21 -15.92
CA PRO A 59 6.97 2.69 -14.77
C PRO A 59 8.15 1.77 -14.46
N SER A 60 9.30 2.35 -14.10
CA SER A 60 10.44 1.58 -13.61
C SER A 60 10.17 0.92 -12.25
N PHE A 61 9.31 1.53 -11.44
CA PHE A 61 8.91 1.02 -10.12
C PHE A 61 7.43 1.21 -9.87
N VAL A 62 6.84 0.21 -9.21
CA VAL A 62 5.51 0.31 -8.64
C VAL A 62 5.62 0.04 -7.15
N ILE A 63 5.26 1.06 -6.37
CA ILE A 63 5.20 0.96 -4.90
C ILE A 63 3.73 0.97 -4.52
N ASN A 64 3.28 -0.11 -3.87
CA ASN A 64 1.97 -0.20 -3.27
C ASN A 64 2.07 0.14 -1.78
N SER A 65 1.32 1.15 -1.35
CA SER A 65 1.35 1.65 0.01
C SER A 65 -0.05 1.55 0.62
N GLY A 66 -0.12 1.12 1.88
CA GLY A 66 -1.36 1.00 2.61
C GLY A 66 -1.12 0.58 4.05
N PHE A 67 -2.20 0.29 4.75
CA PHE A 67 -2.15 -0.19 6.13
C PHE A 67 -2.25 -1.71 6.20
N ALA A 68 -1.55 -2.30 7.16
CA ALA A 68 -1.61 -3.72 7.45
C ALA A 68 -1.84 -3.94 8.95
N GLY A 69 -2.49 -5.05 9.30
CA GLY A 69 -2.59 -5.52 10.68
C GLY A 69 -1.43 -6.47 10.98
N ALA A 70 -0.75 -6.25 12.10
CA ALA A 70 0.26 -7.18 12.59
C ALA A 70 -0.39 -8.31 13.41
N ILE A 71 -0.02 -9.55 13.11
CA ILE A 71 -0.36 -10.73 13.93
C ILE A 71 0.75 -11.05 14.96
N ARG A 72 1.92 -10.42 14.84
CA ARG A 72 3.06 -10.59 15.75
C ARG A 72 3.13 -9.44 16.74
N THR A 73 3.47 -9.76 18.00
CA THR A 73 3.46 -8.83 19.14
C THR A 73 4.59 -7.80 19.15
N LEU A 74 5.59 -7.93 18.28
CA LEU A 74 6.76 -7.03 18.25
C LEU A 74 6.60 -5.82 17.32
N LEU A 75 5.47 -5.72 16.61
CA LEU A 75 5.17 -4.58 15.75
C LEU A 75 4.26 -3.61 16.48
N GLU A 76 4.60 -2.33 16.42
CA GLU A 76 3.83 -1.25 17.02
C GLU A 76 3.02 -0.49 15.97
N PRO A 77 1.86 0.10 16.34
CA PRO A 77 1.15 1.00 15.46
C PRO A 77 2.04 2.18 15.03
N GLY A 78 2.25 2.31 13.73
CA GLY A 78 3.13 3.34 13.15
C GLY A 78 4.39 2.79 12.50
N ASP A 79 4.75 1.54 12.77
CA ASP A 79 5.87 0.87 12.11
C ASP A 79 5.64 0.76 10.60
N PHE A 80 6.68 1.09 9.83
CA PHE A 80 6.76 0.80 8.41
C PHE A 80 7.27 -0.62 8.20
N VAL A 81 6.52 -1.36 7.39
CA VAL A 81 6.79 -2.76 7.13
C VAL A 81 6.82 -3.06 5.64
N VAL A 82 7.70 -3.97 5.25
CA VAL A 82 7.89 -4.38 3.85
C VAL A 82 7.40 -5.82 3.66
N ALA A 83 6.55 -6.03 2.65
CA ALA A 83 6.03 -7.34 2.29
C ALA A 83 7.00 -8.08 1.35
N GLU A 84 7.72 -9.08 1.86
CA GLU A 84 8.71 -9.84 1.08
C GLU A 84 8.06 -10.62 -0.07
N ASN A 85 6.94 -11.29 0.19
CA ASN A 85 6.21 -12.10 -0.78
C ASN A 85 5.47 -11.30 -1.87
N PHE A 86 5.41 -9.97 -1.75
CA PHE A 86 4.82 -9.07 -2.74
C PHE A 86 5.82 -8.07 -3.32
N SER A 87 7.11 -8.20 -2.98
CA SER A 87 8.17 -7.31 -3.45
C SER A 87 9.13 -8.06 -4.36
N SER A 88 9.69 -7.36 -5.35
CA SER A 88 10.74 -7.95 -6.19
C SER A 88 12.07 -8.00 -5.42
N PRO A 89 12.94 -8.99 -5.70
CA PRO A 89 14.27 -9.07 -5.07
C PRO A 89 15.10 -7.80 -5.28
N GLU A 90 14.99 -7.15 -6.44
CA GLU A 90 15.69 -5.92 -6.75
C GLU A 90 15.27 -4.77 -5.83
N LEU A 91 13.99 -4.67 -5.50
CA LEU A 91 13.48 -3.65 -4.59
C LEU A 91 13.95 -3.94 -3.16
N LEU A 92 13.88 -5.19 -2.71
CA LEU A 92 14.33 -5.59 -1.37
C LEU A 92 15.81 -5.28 -1.16
N ASN A 93 16.67 -5.64 -2.12
CA ASN A 93 18.11 -5.37 -2.05
C ASN A 93 18.42 -3.87 -1.99
N ARG A 94 17.65 -3.03 -2.70
CA ARG A 94 17.80 -1.57 -2.61
C ARG A 94 17.43 -1.05 -1.22
N LEU A 95 16.38 -1.59 -0.62
CA LEU A 95 15.91 -1.17 0.70
C LEU A 95 16.85 -1.62 1.84
N GLU A 96 17.60 -2.71 1.68
CA GLU A 96 18.59 -3.15 2.68
C GLU A 96 19.73 -2.15 2.93
N THR A 97 19.99 -1.27 1.97
CA THR A 97 21.06 -0.27 2.07
C THR A 97 20.72 0.91 2.98
N GLY A 98 19.47 1.02 3.46
CA GLY A 98 19.01 2.09 4.34
C GLY A 98 18.03 1.60 5.41
N ARG A 99 18.04 2.24 6.58
CA ARG A 99 17.06 1.95 7.64
C ARG A 99 15.74 2.68 7.37
N ILE A 100 15.00 2.19 6.38
CA ILE A 100 13.77 2.83 5.85
C ILE A 100 12.50 2.18 6.44
N PHE A 101 12.63 1.00 7.07
CA PHE A 101 11.52 0.24 7.64
C PHE A 101 11.95 -0.47 8.93
N GLU A 102 10.99 -0.79 9.79
CA GLU A 102 11.17 -1.43 11.09
C GLU A 102 11.21 -2.96 10.96
N ALA A 103 10.42 -3.53 10.05
CA ALA A 103 10.43 -4.97 9.79
C ALA A 103 10.08 -5.34 8.34
N ARG A 104 10.46 -6.56 7.95
CA ARG A 104 10.02 -7.19 6.70
C ARG A 104 9.56 -8.62 6.94
N GLY A 105 8.67 -9.11 6.10
CA GLY A 105 8.20 -10.49 6.17
C GLY A 105 7.06 -10.79 5.22
N ASN A 106 6.47 -11.98 5.36
CA ASN A 106 5.34 -12.42 4.55
C ASN A 106 4.03 -11.78 5.01
N PHE A 107 3.27 -11.28 4.05
CA PHE A 107 1.95 -10.73 4.27
C PHE A 107 0.89 -11.72 3.81
N ALA A 108 -0.15 -11.89 4.62
CA ALA A 108 -1.38 -12.54 4.20
C ALA A 108 -2.32 -11.48 3.60
N SER A 109 -2.94 -11.81 2.47
CA SER A 109 -4.02 -11.00 1.88
C SER A 109 -5.33 -11.73 2.07
N VAL A 110 -6.36 -10.99 2.49
CA VAL A 110 -7.72 -11.52 2.72
C VAL A 110 -8.68 -10.90 1.73
N SER A 111 -9.65 -11.69 1.25
CA SER A 111 -10.69 -11.21 0.33
C SER A 111 -11.76 -10.37 1.03
N THR A 112 -11.91 -10.53 2.35
CA THR A 112 -12.92 -9.85 3.15
C THR A 112 -12.31 -9.40 4.47
N VAL A 113 -12.56 -8.15 4.84
CA VAL A 113 -12.26 -7.61 6.17
C VAL A 113 -13.56 -7.56 6.96
N ALA A 114 -13.56 -8.13 8.18
CA ALA A 114 -14.71 -8.10 9.06
C ALA A 114 -15.17 -6.65 9.32
N ASP A 115 -16.48 -6.42 9.20
CA ASP A 115 -17.08 -5.11 9.51
C ASP A 115 -17.00 -4.80 11.02
N PRO A 116 -17.20 -3.54 11.46
CA PRO A 116 -17.12 -3.18 12.87
C PRO A 116 -18.06 -3.96 13.79
N LYS A 117 -19.28 -4.32 13.35
CA LYS A 117 -20.22 -5.12 14.14
C LYS A 117 -19.72 -6.55 14.29
N THR A 118 -19.19 -7.13 13.22
CA THR A 118 -18.56 -8.45 13.24
C THR A 118 -17.33 -8.47 14.14
N LYS A 119 -16.47 -7.44 14.07
CA LYS A 119 -15.32 -7.26 14.99
C LYS A 119 -15.74 -7.12 16.45
N MET A 120 -16.83 -6.40 16.73
CA MET A 120 -17.37 -6.28 18.09
C MET A 120 -17.87 -7.62 18.64
N ARG A 121 -18.53 -8.44 17.82
CA ARG A 121 -18.95 -9.80 18.20
C ARG A 121 -17.76 -10.74 18.45
N LEU A 122 -16.76 -10.72 17.58
CA LEU A 122 -15.53 -11.50 17.77
C LEU A 122 -14.78 -11.11 19.05
N ARG A 123 -14.80 -9.82 19.42
CA ARG A 123 -14.24 -9.34 20.70
C ARG A 123 -15.03 -9.81 21.92
N SER A 124 -16.36 -9.89 21.84
CA SER A 124 -17.18 -10.34 22.97
C SER A 124 -17.06 -11.84 23.24
N ASP A 125 -16.80 -12.64 22.20
CA ASP A 125 -16.76 -14.10 22.29
C ASP A 125 -15.40 -14.67 22.73
N ARG A 126 -14.42 -13.81 23.07
CA ARG A 126 -13.04 -14.18 23.48
C ARG A 126 -12.23 -15.04 22.48
N ASP A 127 -12.79 -15.39 21.32
CA ASP A 127 -12.06 -16.04 20.23
C ASP A 127 -11.33 -15.01 19.36
N ILE A 128 -10.26 -14.42 19.91
CA ILE A 128 -9.24 -13.75 19.10
C ILE A 128 -8.06 -14.70 18.99
N LEU A 129 -8.22 -15.74 18.17
CA LEU A 129 -7.08 -16.30 17.46
C LEU A 129 -6.87 -15.43 16.23
N ALA A 130 -5.76 -14.70 16.22
CA ALA A 130 -5.24 -14.10 15.01
C ALA A 130 -5.08 -15.21 13.94
N LEU A 131 -5.84 -15.11 12.86
CA LEU A 131 -5.58 -15.80 11.60
C LEU A 131 -5.00 -14.79 10.61
#